data_AF-A0A150XFK7-F1
#
_entry.id   AF-A0A150XFK7-F1
#
_cell.length_a   1.000
_cell.length_b   1.000
_cell.length_c   1.000
_cell.angle_alpha   90.00
_cell.angle_beta   90.00
_cell.angle_gamma   90.00
#
_symmetry.space_group_name_H-M   'P 1'
#
loop_
_entity.id
_entity.type
_entity.pdbx_description
1 polymer ?
#
loop_
_entity_poly.entity_id
_entity_poly.type
_entity_poly.pdbx_seq_one_letter_code
_entity_poly.pdbx_strand_id
1 'polypeptide(L)'
;MITKKSNQDIKPRKKCFGDSSIIFGATKTEVYKLLFSNPSLALLRLLGQWIEFTTAALANCQNTVYRNQFGLLNQGIILTFSSVGLALIANSEHSYLALGSISLLMLPILPFFYDWDTLYSWAFLDIRSLPLLVYSGIMLLTGLVNTTMIYIGKGNPDDMSKSGESWILLGLNKLFSKIKRLTKGRLKLKANEFVVNAFVECGITVSIGYYFWTEVQDHTFGLFCFLMSSAEFFNQIKSKTAQLNRQAYLNAS
;
A
#
# COMPACT_ATOMS: atom_id res chain seq x y z
N MET A 1 -24.59 33.21 10.41
CA MET A 1 -24.12 33.65 11.74
C MET A 1 -23.03 32.67 12.17
N ILE A 2 -21.75 33.04 12.04
CA ILE A 2 -20.60 32.17 12.33
C ILE A 2 -20.22 32.41 13.79
N THR A 3 -20.43 31.42 14.66
CA THR A 3 -20.06 31.52 16.08
C THR A 3 -18.57 31.25 16.26
N LYS A 4 -17.86 32.31 16.67
CA LYS A 4 -16.53 32.28 17.26
C LYS A 4 -16.54 31.46 18.56
N LYS A 5 -16.18 30.17 18.52
CA LYS A 5 -15.64 29.40 19.67
C LYS A 5 -15.19 27.99 19.24
N SER A 6 -14.08 27.92 18.52
CA SER A 6 -13.14 26.79 18.59
C SER A 6 -11.79 27.20 18.02
N ASN A 7 -11.21 28.27 18.58
CA ASN A 7 -9.76 28.48 18.52
C ASN A 7 -9.14 27.67 19.65
N GLN A 8 -9.27 26.34 19.60
CA GLN A 8 -8.20 25.55 20.16
C GLN A 8 -7.05 25.69 19.16
N ASP A 9 -6.16 26.64 19.45
CA ASP A 9 -4.79 26.66 18.95
C ASP A 9 -4.09 25.38 19.44
N ILE A 10 -4.52 24.23 18.90
CA ILE A 10 -3.70 23.04 18.87
C ILE A 10 -2.56 23.44 17.96
N LYS A 11 -1.46 23.94 18.55
CA LYS A 11 -0.19 24.08 17.84
C LYS A 11 -0.02 22.78 17.04
N PRO A 12 -0.07 22.82 15.69
CA PRO A 12 0.00 21.59 14.92
C PRO A 12 1.31 20.93 15.32
N ARG A 13 1.23 19.75 15.96
CA ARG A 13 2.41 18.89 16.17
C ARG A 13 3.13 18.87 14.82
N LYS A 14 4.42 19.25 14.78
CA LYS A 14 5.24 19.30 13.55
C LYS A 14 4.79 18.17 12.63
N LYS A 15 4.07 18.51 11.56
CA LYS A 15 3.46 17.51 10.68
C LYS A 15 4.61 16.73 10.06
N CYS A 16 4.83 15.52 10.56
CA CYS A 16 5.80 14.59 10.00
C CYS A 16 5.10 13.89 8.84
N PHE A 17 5.60 14.08 7.62
CA PHE A 17 5.03 13.53 6.39
C PHE A 17 5.87 12.33 5.91
N GLY A 18 5.22 11.37 5.25
CA GLY A 18 5.87 10.16 4.73
C GLY A 18 6.70 9.46 5.80
N ASP A 19 7.95 9.14 5.47
CA ASP A 19 8.85 8.34 6.31
C ASP A 19 9.23 9.01 7.64
N SER A 20 9.15 10.35 7.71
CA SER A 20 9.41 11.07 8.97
C SER A 20 8.38 10.75 10.06
N SER A 21 7.16 10.37 9.67
CA SER A 21 6.13 9.93 10.62
C SER A 21 6.47 8.58 11.25
N ILE A 22 7.12 7.69 10.49
CA ILE A 22 7.58 6.37 10.93
C ILE A 22 8.70 6.53 11.95
N ILE A 23 9.71 7.35 11.63
CA ILE A 23 10.86 7.61 12.51
C ILE A 23 10.40 8.25 13.83
N PHE A 24 9.52 9.25 13.76
CA PHE A 24 8.98 9.88 14.95
C PHE A 24 8.11 8.92 15.77
N GLY A 25 7.29 8.10 15.10
CA GLY A 25 6.48 7.07 15.75
C GLY A 25 7.32 6.03 16.48
N ALA A 26 8.42 5.58 15.86
CA ALA A 26 9.36 4.65 16.47
C ALA A 26 9.90 5.20 17.80
N THR A 27 10.36 6.47 17.84
CA THR A 27 10.90 7.07 19.09
C THR A 27 9.89 7.17 20.25
N LYS A 28 8.59 7.03 19.97
CA LYS A 28 7.52 7.18 20.96
C LYS A 28 6.80 5.88 21.30
N THR A 29 7.19 4.76 20.68
CA THR A 29 6.50 3.50 20.88
C THR A 29 6.74 2.94 22.29
N GLU A 30 5.67 2.46 22.92
CA GLU A 30 5.76 1.78 24.22
C GLU A 30 6.34 0.36 24.10
N VAL A 31 6.47 -0.15 22.88
CA VAL A 31 7.00 -1.49 22.61
C VAL A 31 8.41 -1.66 23.19
N TYR A 32 9.25 -0.62 23.14
CA TYR A 32 10.58 -0.68 23.75
C TYR A 32 10.55 -0.87 25.26
N LYS A 33 9.59 -0.25 25.96
CA LYS A 33 9.42 -0.45 27.41
C LYS A 33 8.92 -1.87 27.69
N LEU A 34 7.98 -2.35 26.87
CA LEU A 34 7.42 -3.70 26.99
C LEU A 34 8.45 -4.80 26.73
N LEU A 35 9.45 -4.58 25.87
CA LEU A 35 10.52 -5.56 25.64
C LEU A 35 11.27 -5.92 26.93
N PHE A 36 11.36 -4.99 27.88
CA PHE A 36 12.02 -5.22 29.17
C PHE A 36 11.04 -5.58 30.29
N SER A 37 9.81 -5.05 30.28
CA SER A 37 8.84 -5.29 31.36
C SER A 37 7.92 -6.48 31.14
N ASN A 38 7.56 -6.79 29.89
CA ASN A 38 6.72 -7.93 29.53
C ASN A 38 7.06 -8.43 28.10
N PRO A 39 8.12 -9.24 27.96
CA PRO A 39 8.65 -9.62 26.65
C PRO A 39 7.66 -10.38 25.77
N SER A 40 6.78 -11.20 26.35
CA SER A 40 5.79 -11.98 25.58
C SER A 40 4.74 -11.07 24.94
N LEU A 41 4.23 -10.08 25.68
CA LEU A 41 3.32 -9.08 25.14
C LEU A 41 4.01 -8.18 24.10
N ALA A 42 5.28 -7.85 24.31
CA ALA A 42 6.07 -7.09 23.34
C ALA A 42 6.23 -7.85 22.02
N LEU A 43 6.57 -9.14 22.08
CA LEU A 43 6.67 -10.02 20.91
C LEU A 43 5.35 -10.11 20.14
N LEU A 44 4.23 -10.25 20.85
CA LEU A 44 2.91 -10.30 20.20
C LEU A 44 2.55 -8.98 19.50
N ARG A 45 2.89 -7.83 20.09
CA ARG A 45 2.71 -6.51 19.46
C ARG A 45 3.61 -6.34 18.23
N LEU A 46 4.86 -6.78 18.32
CA LEU A 46 5.80 -6.75 17.19
C LEU A 46 5.31 -7.64 16.03
N LEU A 47 4.82 -8.84 16.34
CA LEU A 47 4.23 -9.75 15.35
C LEU A 47 2.98 -9.13 14.69
N GLY A 48 2.13 -8.47 15.47
CA GLY A 48 0.96 -7.76 14.95
C GLY A 48 1.36 -6.63 13.98
N GLN A 49 2.30 -5.77 14.39
CA GLN A 49 2.82 -4.69 13.54
C GLN A 49 3.50 -5.23 12.28
N TRP A 50 4.18 -6.36 12.40
CA TRP A 50 4.82 -7.04 11.29
C TRP A 50 3.82 -7.53 10.23
N ILE A 51 2.74 -8.17 10.67
CA ILE A 51 1.66 -8.62 9.79
C ILE A 51 0.99 -7.42 9.12
N GLU A 52 0.73 -6.35 9.88
CA GLU A 52 0.14 -5.11 9.34
C GLU A 52 1.05 -4.47 8.29
N PHE A 53 2.35 -4.37 8.58
CA PHE A 53 3.34 -3.81 7.65
C PHE A 53 3.46 -4.65 6.38
N THR A 54 3.55 -5.97 6.50
CA THR A 54 3.63 -6.87 5.34
C THR A 54 2.35 -6.79 4.50
N THR A 55 1.19 -6.74 5.14
CA THR A 55 -0.11 -6.55 4.46
C THR A 55 -0.15 -5.21 3.75
N ALA A 56 0.33 -4.14 4.38
CA ALA A 56 0.41 -2.82 3.78
C ALA A 56 1.39 -2.80 2.59
N ALA A 57 2.56 -3.44 2.70
CA ALA A 57 3.53 -3.55 1.63
C ALA A 57 2.98 -4.33 0.42
N LEU A 58 2.31 -5.46 0.63
CA LEU A 58 1.65 -6.24 -0.43
C LEU A 58 0.53 -5.45 -1.12
N ALA A 59 -0.34 -4.82 -0.33
CA ALA A 59 -1.40 -3.97 -0.87
C ALA A 59 -0.83 -2.79 -1.66
N ASN A 60 0.27 -2.22 -1.17
CA ASN A 60 0.97 -1.14 -1.85
C ASN A 60 1.56 -1.57 -3.20
N CYS A 61 1.96 -2.83 -3.37
CA CYS A 61 2.39 -3.36 -4.67
C CYS A 61 1.30 -3.17 -5.74
N GLN A 62 0.05 -3.50 -5.40
CA GLN A 62 -1.10 -3.28 -6.28
C GLN A 62 -1.41 -1.78 -6.43
N ASN A 63 -1.56 -1.06 -5.31
CA ASN A 63 -2.04 0.31 -5.30
C ASN A 63 -1.14 1.25 -6.09
N THR A 64 0.18 1.08 -5.96
CA THR A 64 1.17 1.95 -6.60
C THR A 64 1.06 1.93 -8.13
N VAL A 65 0.55 0.83 -8.71
CA VAL A 65 0.33 0.70 -10.16
C VAL A 65 -1.03 1.26 -10.58
N TYR A 66 -2.09 0.99 -9.82
CA TYR A 66 -3.46 1.38 -10.19
C TYR A 66 -3.89 2.79 -9.75
N ARG A 67 -3.09 3.45 -8.92
CA ARG A 67 -3.52 4.69 -8.26
C ARG A 67 -2.45 5.78 -8.31
N ASN A 68 -2.89 7.01 -8.10
CA ASN A 68 -2.06 8.20 -7.99
C ASN A 68 -2.50 9.04 -6.77
N GLN A 69 -1.89 10.21 -6.55
CA GLN A 69 -2.33 11.18 -5.52
C GLN A 69 -2.55 10.56 -4.14
N PHE A 70 -1.55 9.82 -3.66
CA PHE A 70 -1.57 9.20 -2.34
C PHE A 70 -1.66 10.25 -1.22
N GLY A 71 -2.31 9.86 -0.12
CA GLY A 71 -2.27 10.64 1.11
C GLY A 71 -0.85 10.70 1.67
N LEU A 72 -0.51 11.82 2.29
CA LEU A 72 0.86 12.13 2.74
C LEU A 72 1.44 11.15 3.78
N LEU A 73 0.62 10.30 4.41
CA LEU A 73 1.04 9.31 5.41
C LEU A 73 0.99 7.87 4.88
N ASN A 74 0.43 7.63 3.70
CA ASN A 74 0.13 6.29 3.20
C ASN A 74 1.11 5.81 2.10
N GLN A 75 2.13 6.62 1.80
CA GLN A 75 3.21 6.29 0.87
C GLN A 75 4.48 7.02 1.32
N GLY A 76 5.62 6.38 1.09
CA GLY A 76 6.94 6.90 1.40
C GLY A 76 8.03 6.08 0.72
N ILE A 77 9.28 6.49 0.89
CA ILE A 77 10.45 5.79 0.39
C ILE A 77 10.52 4.41 1.04
N ILE A 78 10.35 4.31 2.37
CA ILE A 78 10.46 3.04 3.08
C ILE A 78 9.42 2.05 2.54
N LEU A 79 8.15 2.44 2.48
CA LEU A 79 7.10 1.56 1.99
C LEU A 79 7.31 1.17 0.51
N THR A 80 7.74 2.11 -0.33
CA THR A 80 8.01 1.83 -1.76
C THR A 80 9.13 0.82 -1.93
N PHE A 81 10.28 1.02 -1.28
CA PHE A 81 11.41 0.10 -1.37
C PHE A 81 11.12 -1.23 -0.70
N SER A 82 10.35 -1.27 0.39
CA SER A 82 9.92 -2.53 1.00
C SER A 82 8.94 -3.30 0.11
N SER A 83 7.99 -2.65 -0.56
CA SER A 83 7.10 -3.30 -1.54
C SER A 83 7.89 -3.88 -2.72
N VAL A 84 8.84 -3.12 -3.28
CA VAL A 84 9.71 -3.60 -4.37
C VAL A 84 10.61 -4.74 -3.90
N GLY A 85 11.23 -4.59 -2.73
CA GLY A 85 12.03 -5.64 -2.11
C GLY A 85 11.23 -6.93 -1.89
N LEU A 86 9.96 -6.82 -1.48
CA LEU A 86 9.09 -7.97 -1.27
C LEU A 86 8.81 -8.72 -2.58
N ALA A 87 8.58 -7.98 -3.66
CA ALA A 87 8.38 -8.57 -4.98
C ALA A 87 9.65 -9.26 -5.50
N LEU A 88 10.82 -8.62 -5.34
CA LEU A 88 12.11 -9.21 -5.72
C LEU A 88 12.44 -10.46 -4.89
N ILE A 89 12.21 -10.41 -3.57
CA ILE A 89 12.41 -11.56 -2.68
C ILE A 89 11.45 -12.70 -3.03
N ALA A 90 10.18 -12.40 -3.34
CA ALA A 90 9.23 -13.43 -3.76
C ALA A 90 9.65 -14.07 -5.10
N ASN A 91 10.31 -13.30 -5.96
CA ASN A 91 10.78 -13.74 -7.26
C ASN A 91 12.10 -14.52 -7.22
N SER A 92 12.95 -14.30 -6.21
CA SER A 92 14.26 -14.95 -6.11
C SER A 92 14.13 -16.46 -5.86
N GLU A 93 14.92 -17.26 -6.57
CA GLU A 93 14.98 -18.72 -6.36
C GLU A 93 15.54 -19.09 -4.99
N HIS A 94 16.42 -18.24 -4.45
CA HIS A 94 17.12 -18.43 -3.18
C HIS A 94 16.29 -18.07 -1.93
N SER A 95 15.05 -17.62 -2.13
CA SER A 95 14.17 -17.20 -1.04
C SER A 95 12.91 -18.05 -0.97
N TYR A 96 12.58 -18.57 0.20
CA TYR A 96 11.28 -19.20 0.41
C TYR A 96 10.19 -18.12 0.50
N LEU A 97 9.19 -18.21 -0.36
CA LEU A 97 8.11 -17.22 -0.47
C LEU A 97 7.37 -17.01 0.87
N ALA A 98 7.26 -18.05 1.70
CA ALA A 98 6.69 -17.99 3.05
C ALA A 98 7.55 -17.20 4.07
N LEU A 99 8.87 -17.16 3.88
CA LEU A 99 9.81 -16.38 4.70
C LEU A 99 10.17 -15.03 4.06
N GLY A 100 9.66 -14.76 2.85
CA GLY A 100 10.06 -13.58 2.07
C GLY A 100 9.71 -12.26 2.73
N SER A 101 8.68 -12.22 3.56
CA SER A 101 8.43 -11.06 4.41
C SER A 101 9.60 -10.87 5.39
N ILE A 102 10.04 -11.91 6.12
CA ILE A 102 11.09 -11.79 7.15
C ILE A 102 12.41 -11.34 6.52
N SER A 103 12.67 -11.80 5.30
CA SER A 103 13.81 -11.37 4.50
C SER A 103 13.84 -9.86 4.21
N LEU A 104 12.71 -9.14 4.28
CA LEU A 104 12.69 -7.68 4.19
C LEU A 104 13.48 -7.00 5.31
N LEU A 105 13.51 -7.58 6.51
CA LEU A 105 14.29 -7.04 7.64
C LEU A 105 15.79 -7.17 7.39
N MET A 106 16.18 -8.19 6.63
CA MET A 106 17.57 -8.48 6.31
C MET A 106 18.06 -7.67 5.12
N LEU A 107 17.16 -7.21 4.24
CA LEU A 107 17.47 -6.53 2.98
C LEU A 107 18.46 -5.35 3.13
N PRO A 108 18.33 -4.44 4.13
CA PRO A 108 19.31 -3.36 4.34
C PRO A 108 20.69 -3.85 4.79
N ILE A 109 20.78 -5.08 5.32
CA ILE A 109 21.98 -5.64 5.93
C ILE A 109 22.71 -6.58 4.96
N LEU A 110 22.01 -7.13 3.96
CA LEU A 110 22.59 -8.04 2.96
C LEU A 110 23.87 -7.50 2.28
N PRO A 111 23.99 -6.21 1.92
CA PRO A 111 25.22 -5.67 1.31
C PRO A 111 26.47 -5.72 2.19
N PHE A 112 26.32 -5.96 3.50
CA PHE A 112 27.45 -6.12 4.41
C PHE A 112 27.95 -7.57 4.50
N PHE A 113 27.16 -8.53 4.02
CA PHE A 113 27.46 -9.96 4.09
C PHE A 113 27.75 -10.60 2.74
N TYR A 114 27.24 -10.00 1.66
CA TYR A 114 27.37 -10.53 0.30
C TYR A 114 27.89 -9.45 -0.64
N ASP A 115 28.67 -9.89 -1.63
CA ASP A 115 29.16 -9.05 -2.71
C ASP A 115 28.03 -8.64 -3.67
N TRP A 116 28.29 -7.59 -4.45
CA TRP A 116 27.30 -7.02 -5.37
C TRP A 116 26.90 -7.97 -6.49
N ASP A 117 27.81 -8.83 -6.96
CA ASP A 117 27.52 -9.77 -8.04
C ASP A 117 26.53 -10.84 -7.57
N THR A 118 26.72 -11.36 -6.36
CA THR A 118 25.77 -12.28 -5.71
C THR A 118 24.40 -11.64 -5.49
N LEU A 119 24.35 -10.40 -4.99
CA LEU A 119 23.07 -9.71 -4.79
C LEU A 119 22.35 -9.42 -6.11
N TYR A 120 23.11 -9.08 -7.14
CA TYR A 120 22.58 -8.87 -8.49
C TYR A 120 22.02 -10.17 -9.06
N SER A 121 22.74 -11.29 -8.92
CA SER A 121 22.28 -12.58 -9.44
C SER A 121 20.97 -12.98 -8.78
N TRP A 122 20.86 -12.87 -7.46
CA TRP A 122 19.64 -13.22 -6.72
C TRP A 122 18.43 -12.37 -7.07
N ALA A 123 18.64 -11.10 -7.42
CA ALA A 123 17.56 -10.16 -7.71
C ALA A 123 17.11 -10.20 -9.18
N PHE A 124 18.02 -10.44 -10.12
CA PHE A 124 17.78 -10.24 -11.55
C PHE A 124 18.07 -11.45 -12.44
N LEU A 125 18.89 -12.41 -12.01
CA LEU A 125 19.29 -13.57 -12.82
C LEU A 125 18.60 -14.86 -12.35
N ASP A 126 18.76 -15.19 -11.08
CA ASP A 126 18.24 -16.40 -10.43
C ASP A 126 16.78 -16.17 -9.99
N ILE A 127 15.91 -15.97 -10.98
CA ILE A 127 14.52 -15.57 -10.79
C ILE A 127 13.53 -16.64 -11.25
N ARG A 128 12.42 -16.75 -10.52
CA ARG A 128 11.32 -17.69 -10.80
C ARG A 128 10.36 -17.21 -11.89
N SER A 129 10.21 -15.88 -12.04
CA SER A 129 9.22 -15.28 -12.93
C SER A 129 9.73 -13.99 -13.57
N LEU A 130 9.84 -14.01 -14.90
CA LEU A 130 10.12 -12.81 -15.67
C LEU A 130 8.97 -11.78 -15.59
N PRO A 131 7.68 -12.15 -15.69
CA PRO A 131 6.57 -11.23 -15.46
C PRO A 131 6.64 -10.51 -14.12
N LEU A 132 6.98 -11.21 -13.03
CA LEU A 132 7.12 -10.59 -11.71
C LEU A 132 8.31 -9.61 -11.64
N LEU A 133 9.42 -9.91 -12.34
CA LEU A 133 10.54 -8.97 -12.43
C LEU A 133 10.13 -7.69 -13.19
N VAL A 134 9.46 -7.83 -14.33
CA VAL A 134 8.96 -6.70 -15.12
C VAL A 134 7.96 -5.88 -14.29
N TYR A 135 7.04 -6.55 -13.60
CA TYR A 135 6.09 -5.90 -12.70
C TYR A 135 6.79 -5.14 -11.57
N SER A 136 7.84 -5.71 -10.99
CA SER A 136 8.66 -5.05 -9.97
C SER A 136 9.32 -3.77 -10.48
N GLY A 137 9.80 -3.78 -11.72
CA GLY A 137 10.32 -2.59 -12.40
C GLY A 137 9.26 -1.50 -12.60
N ILE A 138 8.05 -1.88 -13.06
CA ILE A 138 6.92 -0.96 -13.19
C ILE A 138 6.56 -0.35 -11.83
N MET A 139 6.44 -1.18 -10.80
CA MET A 139 6.13 -0.76 -9.43
C MET A 139 7.19 0.20 -8.87
N LEU A 140 8.48 -0.04 -9.12
CA LEU A 140 9.54 0.87 -8.70
C LEU A 140 9.38 2.23 -9.38
N LEU A 141 9.17 2.26 -10.69
CA LEU A 141 9.00 3.51 -11.45
C LEU A 141 7.78 4.29 -10.98
N THR A 142 6.61 3.65 -10.89
CA THR A 142 5.38 4.31 -10.44
C THR A 142 5.46 4.70 -8.97
N GLY A 143 6.10 3.89 -8.13
CA GLY A 143 6.34 4.16 -6.71
C GLY A 143 7.24 5.36 -6.48
N LEU A 144 8.32 5.50 -7.26
CA LEU A 144 9.19 6.68 -7.22
C LEU A 144 8.43 7.93 -7.66
N VAL A 145 7.60 7.86 -8.70
CA VAL A 145 6.77 8.99 -9.14
C VAL A 145 5.80 9.40 -8.03
N ASN A 146 5.04 8.46 -7.47
CA ASN A 146 4.07 8.71 -6.41
C ASN A 146 4.73 9.27 -5.14
N THR A 147 5.87 8.71 -4.76
CA THR A 147 6.66 9.18 -3.61
C THR A 147 7.18 10.59 -3.88
N THR A 148 7.78 10.84 -5.05
CA THR A 148 8.26 12.19 -5.43
C THR A 148 7.13 13.20 -5.37
N MET A 149 5.94 12.88 -5.87
CA MET A 149 4.76 13.75 -5.79
C MET A 149 4.42 14.16 -4.35
N ILE A 150 4.54 13.24 -3.38
CA ILE A 150 4.33 13.55 -1.96
C ILE A 150 5.41 14.48 -1.43
N TYR A 151 6.68 14.19 -1.73
CA TYR A 151 7.81 14.99 -1.24
C TYR A 151 7.85 16.42 -1.82
N ILE A 152 7.31 16.63 -3.03
CA ILE A 152 7.13 17.98 -3.61
C ILE A 152 5.80 18.66 -3.22
N GLY A 153 5.03 18.06 -2.31
CA GLY A 153 3.77 18.64 -1.79
C GLY A 153 2.56 18.50 -2.72
N LYS A 154 2.62 17.64 -3.73
CA LYS A 154 1.51 17.31 -4.66
C LYS A 154 0.75 16.03 -4.28
N GLY A 155 0.98 15.48 -3.08
CA GLY A 155 0.14 14.42 -2.51
C GLY A 155 -1.24 14.96 -2.12
N ASN A 156 -2.15 14.09 -1.65
CA ASN A 156 -3.48 14.51 -1.19
C ASN A 156 -3.40 15.10 0.23
N PRO A 157 -3.60 16.42 0.41
CA PRO A 157 -3.47 17.07 1.72
C PRO A 157 -4.77 16.98 2.55
N ASP A 158 -5.91 16.78 1.89
CA ASP A 158 -7.24 16.77 2.50
C ASP A 158 -7.51 15.45 3.23
N ASP A 159 -7.03 14.34 2.67
CA ASP A 159 -7.04 13.02 3.29
C ASP A 159 -5.64 12.41 3.29
N MET A 160 -4.92 12.66 4.38
CA MET A 160 -3.55 12.18 4.58
C MET A 160 -3.43 10.65 4.62
N SER A 161 -4.53 9.94 4.90
CA SER A 161 -4.60 8.48 4.97
C SER A 161 -5.07 7.82 3.68
N LYS A 162 -5.36 8.59 2.63
CA LYS A 162 -5.91 8.03 1.39
C LYS A 162 -4.94 7.08 0.70
N SER A 163 -5.40 5.89 0.32
CA SER A 163 -4.64 4.86 -0.43
C SER A 163 -4.48 5.16 -1.93
N GLY A 164 -4.48 6.43 -2.29
CA GLY A 164 -4.46 6.91 -3.68
C GLY A 164 -5.84 7.01 -4.32
N GLU A 165 -5.92 7.80 -5.39
CA GLU A 165 -7.07 7.89 -6.28
C GLU A 165 -6.89 6.93 -7.46
N SER A 166 -7.92 6.11 -7.69
CA SER A 166 -7.92 5.08 -8.73
C SER A 166 -8.02 5.66 -10.14
N TRP A 167 -7.14 5.23 -11.04
CA TRP A 167 -7.23 5.56 -12.47
C TRP A 167 -8.52 5.03 -13.09
N ILE A 168 -8.98 3.85 -12.65
CA ILE A 168 -10.25 3.25 -13.12
C ILE A 168 -11.43 4.10 -12.63
N LEU A 169 -11.41 4.54 -11.37
CA LEU A 169 -12.45 5.41 -10.82
C LEU A 169 -12.53 6.74 -11.59
N LEU A 170 -11.39 7.37 -11.86
CA LEU A 170 -11.31 8.59 -12.67
C LEU A 170 -11.88 8.38 -14.08
N GLY A 171 -11.53 7.26 -14.73
CA GLY A 171 -12.05 6.86 -16.02
C GLY A 171 -13.57 6.68 -16.04
N LEU A 172 -14.10 5.93 -15.06
CA LEU A 172 -15.55 5.70 -14.90
C LEU A 172 -16.31 7.00 -14.64
N ASN A 173 -15.80 7.87 -13.77
CA ASN A 173 -16.42 9.16 -13.50
C ASN A 173 -16.45 10.06 -14.75
N LYS A 174 -15.38 10.05 -15.56
CA LYS A 174 -15.35 10.77 -16.84
C LYS A 174 -16.39 10.19 -17.81
N LEU A 175 -16.51 8.87 -17.90
CA LEU A 175 -17.52 8.19 -18.72
C LEU A 175 -18.95 8.56 -18.28
N PHE A 176 -19.25 8.46 -16.99
CA PHE A 176 -20.56 8.82 -16.43
C PHE A 176 -20.90 10.29 -16.63
N SER A 177 -19.92 11.19 -16.55
CA SER A 177 -20.13 12.61 -16.86
C SER A 177 -20.54 12.83 -18.32
N LYS A 178 -19.96 12.07 -19.26
CA LYS A 178 -20.30 12.12 -20.68
C LYS A 178 -21.71 11.58 -20.93
N ILE A 179 -22.07 10.46 -20.30
CA ILE A 179 -23.42 9.88 -20.38
C ILE A 179 -24.47 10.83 -19.79
N LYS A 180 -24.17 11.51 -18.68
CA LYS A 180 -25.04 12.52 -18.08
C LYS A 180 -25.30 13.70 -19.02
N ARG A 181 -24.27 14.16 -19.75
CA ARG A 181 -24.43 15.19 -20.79
C ARG A 181 -25.35 14.70 -21.92
N LEU A 182 -25.16 13.47 -22.39
CA LEU A 182 -25.99 12.87 -23.45
C LEU A 182 -27.46 12.67 -23.03
N THR A 183 -27.71 12.31 -21.77
CA THR A 183 -29.06 12.08 -21.23
C THR A 183 -29.72 13.34 -20.65
N LYS A 184 -29.19 14.54 -20.96
CA LYS A 184 -29.66 15.83 -20.44
C LYS A 184 -29.89 15.83 -18.92
N GLY A 185 -29.02 15.15 -18.17
CA GLY A 185 -29.06 15.13 -16.71
C GLY A 185 -30.09 14.20 -16.06
N ARG A 186 -30.82 13.37 -16.84
CA ARG A 186 -31.79 12.41 -16.28
C ARG A 186 -31.14 11.30 -15.44
N LEU A 187 -29.93 10.87 -15.81
CA LEU A 187 -29.16 9.88 -15.05
C LEU A 187 -28.01 10.54 -14.27
N LYS A 188 -28.05 10.41 -12.94
CA LYS A 188 -26.96 10.80 -12.04
C LYS A 188 -26.21 9.55 -11.59
N LEU A 189 -25.30 9.08 -12.43
CA LEU A 189 -24.38 7.99 -12.09
C LEU A 189 -23.12 8.57 -11.45
N LYS A 190 -22.70 8.00 -10.32
CA LYS A 190 -21.42 8.29 -9.66
C LYS A 190 -20.79 6.96 -9.28
N ALA A 191 -19.53 6.77 -9.63
CA ALA A 191 -18.81 5.56 -9.24
C ALA A 191 -18.54 5.58 -7.73
N ASN A 192 -18.76 4.45 -7.07
CA ASN A 192 -18.44 4.28 -5.66
C ASN A 192 -16.97 3.86 -5.54
N GLU A 193 -16.16 4.69 -4.87
CA GLU A 193 -14.72 4.47 -4.68
C GLU A 193 -14.42 3.13 -4.01
N PHE A 194 -15.18 2.74 -2.99
CA PHE A 194 -15.00 1.44 -2.34
C PHE A 194 -15.27 0.28 -3.30
N VAL A 195 -16.30 0.38 -4.14
CA VAL A 195 -16.64 -0.70 -5.08
C VAL A 195 -15.55 -0.87 -6.13
N VAL A 196 -15.06 0.25 -6.68
CA VAL A 196 -13.98 0.22 -7.68
C VAL A 196 -12.70 -0.33 -7.06
N ASN A 197 -12.27 0.21 -5.93
CA ASN A 197 -11.01 -0.14 -5.29
C ASN A 197 -11.00 -1.58 -4.75
N ALA A 198 -12.08 -2.00 -4.07
CA ALA A 198 -12.11 -3.31 -3.40
C ALA A 198 -12.50 -4.46 -4.34
N PHE A 199 -13.37 -4.23 -5.32
CA PHE A 199 -13.88 -5.32 -6.17
C PHE A 199 -13.36 -5.25 -7.61
N VAL A 200 -13.33 -4.07 -8.22
CA VAL A 200 -12.92 -3.96 -9.63
C VAL A 200 -11.40 -4.10 -9.76
N GLU A 201 -10.61 -3.33 -9.01
CA GLU A 201 -9.14 -3.40 -9.09
C GLU A 201 -8.58 -4.74 -8.62
N CYS A 202 -9.09 -5.22 -7.47
CA CYS A 202 -8.76 -6.56 -6.97
C CYS A 202 -9.22 -7.64 -7.95
N GLY A 203 -10.43 -7.55 -8.50
CA GLY A 203 -10.94 -8.50 -9.47
C GLY A 203 -10.08 -8.60 -10.72
N ILE A 204 -9.69 -7.45 -11.31
CA ILE A 204 -8.76 -7.40 -12.46
C ILE A 204 -7.44 -8.07 -12.09
N THR A 205 -6.90 -7.76 -10.92
CA THR A 205 -5.62 -8.32 -10.46
C THR A 205 -5.68 -9.84 -10.26
N VAL A 206 -6.77 -10.34 -9.66
CA VAL A 206 -7.04 -11.78 -9.51
C VAL A 206 -7.20 -12.43 -10.88
N SER A 207 -7.89 -11.80 -11.83
CA SER A 207 -8.05 -12.35 -13.19
C SER A 207 -6.71 -12.45 -13.92
N ILE A 208 -5.83 -11.46 -13.78
CA ILE A 208 -4.45 -11.53 -14.30
C ILE A 208 -3.70 -12.68 -13.63
N GLY A 209 -3.75 -12.77 -12.31
CA GLY A 209 -3.09 -13.86 -11.56
C GLY A 209 -3.59 -15.25 -11.98
N TYR A 210 -4.90 -15.41 -12.17
CA TYR A 210 -5.50 -16.65 -12.64
C TYR A 210 -5.05 -17.01 -14.05
N TYR A 211 -5.04 -16.05 -14.98
CA TYR A 211 -4.54 -16.28 -16.35
C TYR A 211 -3.08 -16.74 -16.37
N PHE A 212 -2.21 -16.10 -15.60
CA PHE A 212 -0.81 -16.52 -15.52
C PHE A 212 -0.64 -17.87 -14.85
N TRP A 213 -1.49 -18.20 -13.87
CA TRP A 213 -1.49 -19.50 -13.22
C TRP A 213 -1.92 -20.63 -14.15
N THR A 214 -2.97 -20.45 -14.95
CA THR A 214 -3.55 -21.53 -15.77
C THR A 214 -2.97 -21.59 -17.18
N GLU A 215 -2.82 -20.45 -17.87
CA GLU A 215 -2.42 -20.43 -19.28
C GLU A 215 -0.92 -20.33 -19.46
N VAL A 216 -0.25 -19.49 -18.64
CA VAL A 216 1.19 -19.24 -18.73
C VAL A 216 2.00 -20.19 -17.85
N GLN A 217 1.35 -20.89 -16.92
CA GLN A 217 1.98 -21.77 -15.91
C GLN A 217 3.04 -21.06 -15.04
N ASP A 218 2.91 -19.74 -14.89
CA ASP A 218 3.73 -18.94 -13.98
C ASP A 218 3.03 -18.83 -12.63
N HIS A 219 3.23 -19.88 -11.82
CA HIS A 219 2.63 -19.95 -10.48
C HIS A 219 3.18 -18.89 -9.52
N THR A 220 4.41 -18.41 -9.73
CA THR A 220 5.02 -17.40 -8.85
C THR A 220 4.32 -16.06 -9.03
N PHE A 221 4.18 -15.60 -10.27
CA PHE A 221 3.47 -14.36 -10.56
C PHE A 221 1.97 -14.48 -10.24
N GLY A 222 1.36 -15.61 -10.57
CA GLY A 222 -0.04 -15.90 -10.23
C GLY A 222 -0.29 -15.81 -8.72
N LEU A 223 0.54 -16.47 -7.91
CA LEU A 223 0.45 -16.41 -6.44
C LEU A 223 0.62 -14.99 -5.93
N PHE A 224 1.62 -14.27 -6.44
CA PHE A 224 1.90 -12.90 -6.01
C PHE A 224 0.71 -11.97 -6.27
N CYS A 225 0.06 -12.11 -7.43
CA CYS A 225 -1.18 -11.39 -7.76
C CYS A 225 -2.31 -11.67 -6.78
N PHE A 226 -2.51 -12.93 -6.39
CA PHE A 226 -3.53 -13.29 -5.40
C PHE A 226 -3.22 -12.72 -4.01
N LEU A 227 -1.96 -12.74 -3.60
CA LEU A 227 -1.53 -12.18 -2.32
C LEU A 227 -1.72 -10.67 -2.25
N MET A 228 -1.28 -9.93 -3.28
CA MET A 228 -1.43 -8.46 -3.31
C MET A 228 -2.90 -8.04 -3.36
N SER A 229 -3.73 -8.75 -4.15
CA SER A 229 -5.16 -8.47 -4.21
C SER A 229 -5.89 -8.79 -2.92
N SER A 230 -5.53 -9.89 -2.25
CA SER A 230 -6.12 -10.24 -0.97
C SER A 230 -5.74 -9.21 0.10
N ALA A 231 -4.47 -8.81 0.15
CA ALA A 231 -3.98 -7.78 1.07
C ALA A 231 -4.70 -6.43 0.87
N GLU A 232 -4.87 -6.00 -0.38
CA GLU A 232 -5.60 -4.76 -0.68
C GLU A 232 -7.09 -4.86 -0.34
N PHE A 233 -7.73 -5.99 -0.64
CA PHE A 233 -9.12 -6.23 -0.26
C PHE A 233 -9.33 -6.11 1.25
N PHE A 234 -8.47 -6.74 2.06
CA PHE A 234 -8.52 -6.61 3.52
C PHE A 234 -8.29 -5.18 3.99
N ASN A 235 -7.35 -4.45 3.38
CA ASN A 235 -7.11 -3.05 3.72
C ASN A 235 -8.31 -2.15 3.41
N GLN A 236 -8.97 -2.35 2.27
CA GLN A 236 -10.19 -1.61 1.91
C GLN A 236 -11.34 -1.91 2.87
N ILE A 237 -11.55 -3.18 3.26
CA ILE A 237 -12.57 -3.54 4.26
C ILE A 237 -12.26 -2.85 5.60
N LYS A 238 -11.04 -2.97 6.11
CA LYS A 238 -10.63 -2.33 7.36
C LYS A 238 -10.86 -0.82 7.33
N SER A 239 -10.44 -0.16 6.25
CA SER A 239 -10.64 1.28 6.06
C SER A 239 -12.12 1.65 6.04
N LYS A 240 -12.94 0.88 5.32
CA LYS A 240 -14.38 1.13 5.24
C LYS A 240 -15.07 0.95 6.59
N THR A 241 -14.73 -0.10 7.33
CA THR A 241 -15.26 -0.35 8.67
C THR A 241 -14.87 0.76 9.64
N ALA A 242 -13.61 1.22 9.61
CA ALA A 242 -13.16 2.35 10.43
C ALA A 242 -13.92 3.64 10.10
N GLN A 243 -14.16 3.92 8.82
CA GLN A 243 -14.94 5.07 8.37
C GLN A 243 -16.38 5.02 8.89
N LEU A 244 -17.05 3.86 8.75
CA LEU A 244 -18.44 3.68 9.20
C LEU A 244 -18.55 3.80 10.73
N ASN A 245 -17.62 3.20 11.48
CA ASN A 245 -17.60 3.32 12.94
C ASN A 245 -17.45 4.78 13.37
N ARG A 246 -16.54 5.53 12.76
CA ARG A 246 -16.36 6.96 13.06
C ARG A 246 -17.63 7.78 12.78
N GLN A 247 -18.31 7.49 11.69
CA GLN A 247 -19.58 8.14 11.35
C GLN A 247 -20.68 7.79 12.36
N ALA A 248 -20.77 6.54 12.77
CA ALA A 248 -21.72 6.11 13.80
C ALA A 248 -21.49 6.85 15.13
N TYR A 249 -20.24 6.99 15.57
CA TYR A 249 -19.90 7.77 16.77
C TYR A 249 -20.29 9.25 16.65
N LEU A 250 -20.03 9.88 15.51
CA LEU A 250 -20.36 11.29 15.27
C LEU A 250 -21.86 11.55 15.15
N ASN A 251 -22.64 10.56 14.70
CA ASN A 251 -24.09 10.66 14.61
C ASN A 251 -24.79 10.33 15.94
N ALA A 252 -24.10 9.69 16.88
CA ALA A 252 -24.60 9.37 18.22
C ALA A 252 -24.32 10.48 19.26
N SER A 253 -23.46 11.45 18.92
CA SER A 253 -23.12 12.64 19.73
C SER A 253 -23.92 13.87 19.30
#